data_AF-B8BIA3-F1
#
_entry.id   AF-B8BIA3-F1
#
_cell.length_a   1.000
_cell.length_b   1.000
_cell.length_c   1.000
_cell.angle_alpha   90.00
_cell.angle_beta   90.00
_cell.angle_gamma   90.00
#
_symmetry.space_group_name_H-M   'P 1'
#
loop_
_entity.id
_entity.type
_entity.pdbx_description
1 polymer ?
#
loop_
_entity_poly.entity_id
_entity_poly.type
_entity_poly.pdbx_seq_one_letter_code
_entity_poly.pdbx_strand_id
1 'polypeptide(L)'
;MKSNPDIVYTDRSGRRNPEYISLGCDTLPVLKGRTPIQVYSDYMRSFRDTFCGYLGNTIVEIQVGLGPCGELRYPSYPEANGTWRFPGIGEFQCYDKYMRASLQQAAAAAGHEEWGRGGPHDAGEYKQFPEETGFFRRDGTWCTEYGDFFLGWYSGMLLEHGDRVLAAAEAVFRGTGAALSAKVAGIHWHYRTRSHAAELTAGYYNTRRRDGYAPVAAMLARRGAVLNFTCMEMRDEQQPEHAGCSPEQLVRQVRSAARAARVGLAGENALERYDEAAFAQVYVGYIGPADGDQIKPADFFLLFPEKSTFHAYFTESNYDIYKQDATAKTCIRTFQI
;
A
#
# COMPACT_ATOMS: atom_id res chain seq x y z
N MET A 1 -7.52 -17.92 15.20
CA MET A 1 -7.20 -18.70 13.99
C MET A 1 -7.69 -20.15 14.07
N LYS A 2 -7.32 -20.97 15.08
CA LYS A 2 -7.72 -22.40 15.13
C LYS A 2 -9.23 -22.69 15.00
N SER A 3 -10.11 -21.81 15.47
CA SER A 3 -11.58 -21.99 15.37
C SER A 3 -12.23 -21.34 14.14
N ASN A 4 -11.53 -20.45 13.45
CA ASN A 4 -12.04 -19.75 12.27
C ASN A 4 -10.86 -19.35 11.37
N PRO A 5 -10.54 -20.15 10.34
CA PRO A 5 -9.40 -19.88 9.47
C PRO A 5 -9.67 -18.75 8.47
N ASP A 6 -10.93 -18.36 8.25
CA ASP A 6 -11.30 -17.31 7.28
C ASP A 6 -11.14 -15.89 7.80
N ILE A 7 -10.58 -15.68 9.00
CA ILE A 7 -10.32 -14.32 9.52
C ILE A 7 -9.11 -13.65 8.86
N VAL A 8 -8.44 -14.34 7.94
CA VAL A 8 -7.22 -13.86 7.28
C VAL A 8 -7.35 -13.96 5.77
N TYR A 9 -6.55 -13.17 5.06
CA TYR A 9 -6.53 -13.18 3.60
C TYR A 9 -6.22 -14.57 3.05
N THR A 10 -6.88 -14.87 1.93
CA THR A 10 -6.87 -16.21 1.35
C THR A 10 -6.83 -16.12 -0.16
N ASP A 11 -5.93 -16.89 -0.76
CA ASP A 11 -5.81 -16.98 -2.22
C ASP A 11 -6.73 -18.05 -2.81
N ARG A 12 -6.73 -18.16 -4.15
CA ARG A 12 -7.60 -19.09 -4.88
C ARG A 12 -7.36 -20.55 -4.49
N SER A 13 -6.13 -20.89 -4.15
CA SER A 13 -5.72 -22.25 -3.74
C SER A 13 -6.06 -22.55 -2.27
N GLY A 14 -6.64 -21.59 -1.55
CA GLY A 14 -7.00 -21.72 -0.14
C GLY A 14 -5.82 -21.51 0.81
N ARG A 15 -4.66 -21.05 0.33
CA ARG A 15 -3.55 -20.67 1.21
C ARG A 15 -3.92 -19.44 2.01
N ARG A 16 -3.59 -19.47 3.29
CA ARG A 16 -3.97 -18.45 4.28
C ARG A 16 -2.74 -17.62 4.63
N ASN A 17 -2.85 -16.30 4.57
CA ASN A 17 -1.78 -15.40 5.01
C ASN A 17 -2.08 -14.88 6.43
N PRO A 18 -1.36 -15.32 7.47
CA PRO A 18 -1.66 -14.96 8.86
C PRO A 18 -1.17 -13.56 9.29
N GLU A 19 -0.49 -12.81 8.42
CA GLU A 19 0.15 -11.52 8.76
C GLU A 19 -0.87 -10.43 9.10
N TYR A 20 -2.08 -10.48 8.54
CA TYR A 20 -3.10 -9.47 8.76
C TYR A 20 -4.52 -10.07 8.74
N ILE A 21 -5.45 -9.39 9.41
CA ILE A 21 -6.87 -9.79 9.44
C ILE A 21 -7.51 -9.37 8.11
N SER A 22 -8.25 -10.27 7.44
CA SER A 22 -8.92 -9.91 6.18
C SER A 22 -9.90 -8.75 6.40
N LEU A 23 -9.85 -7.74 5.53
CA LEU A 23 -10.76 -6.60 5.59
C LEU A 23 -12.24 -6.97 5.43
N GLY A 24 -12.54 -8.17 4.91
CA GLY A 24 -13.90 -8.71 4.90
C GLY A 24 -14.48 -8.91 6.30
N CYS A 25 -13.62 -8.91 7.33
CA CYS A 25 -14.02 -9.04 8.73
C CYS A 25 -14.24 -7.70 9.45
N ASP A 26 -13.89 -6.55 8.87
CA ASP A 26 -13.78 -5.25 9.56
C ASP A 26 -14.93 -4.93 10.52
N THR A 27 -16.16 -5.23 10.10
CA THR A 27 -17.41 -4.90 10.80
C THR A 27 -18.07 -6.09 11.47
N LEU A 28 -17.45 -7.27 11.44
CA LEU A 28 -18.01 -8.52 11.96
C LEU A 28 -17.35 -8.90 13.30
N PRO A 29 -18.11 -9.35 14.31
CA PRO A 29 -17.60 -9.61 15.66
C PRO A 29 -16.82 -10.93 15.78
N VAL A 30 -15.81 -11.12 14.93
CA VAL A 30 -15.05 -12.38 14.77
C VAL A 30 -13.92 -12.54 15.79
N LEU A 31 -13.65 -11.53 16.62
CA LEU A 31 -12.56 -11.51 17.61
C LEU A 31 -13.12 -11.53 19.04
N LYS A 32 -13.63 -12.69 19.47
CA LYS A 32 -14.22 -12.91 20.80
C LYS A 32 -15.34 -11.89 21.11
N GLY A 33 -16.24 -11.67 20.15
CA GLY A 33 -17.36 -10.72 20.28
C GLY A 33 -17.04 -9.28 19.88
N ARG A 34 -15.78 -8.96 19.57
CA ARG A 34 -15.37 -7.66 19.01
C ARG A 34 -15.09 -7.74 17.51
N THR A 35 -15.32 -6.63 16.83
CA THR A 35 -14.91 -6.42 15.43
C THR A 35 -13.42 -6.05 15.35
N PRO A 36 -12.73 -6.31 14.23
CA PRO A 36 -11.38 -5.81 13.99
C PRO A 36 -11.25 -4.29 14.20
N ILE A 37 -12.18 -3.49 13.68
CA ILE A 37 -12.16 -2.03 13.87
C ILE A 37 -12.22 -1.64 15.35
N GLN A 38 -13.04 -2.32 16.16
CA GLN A 38 -13.07 -2.09 17.61
C GLN A 38 -11.72 -2.45 18.25
N VAL A 39 -11.12 -3.58 17.88
CA VAL A 39 -9.82 -4.00 18.42
C VAL A 39 -8.71 -3.01 18.07
N TYR A 40 -8.67 -2.52 16.81
CA TYR A 40 -7.72 -1.48 16.40
C TYR A 40 -7.94 -0.18 17.17
N SER A 41 -9.20 0.26 17.31
CA SER A 41 -9.54 1.47 18.05
C SER A 41 -9.16 1.36 19.52
N ASP A 42 -9.44 0.24 20.18
CA ASP A 42 -9.07 -0.01 21.58
C ASP A 42 -7.55 0.02 21.78
N TYR A 43 -6.80 -0.57 20.84
CA TYR A 43 -5.34 -0.53 20.87
C TYR A 43 -4.82 0.92 20.74
N MET A 44 -5.33 1.68 19.77
CA MET A 44 -4.97 3.08 19.58
C MET A 44 -5.32 3.95 20.79
N ARG A 45 -6.48 3.72 21.44
CA ARG A 45 -6.86 4.42 22.68
C ARG A 45 -5.89 4.11 23.81
N SER A 46 -5.57 2.84 24.01
CA SER A 46 -4.60 2.42 25.02
C SER A 46 -3.24 3.08 24.78
N PHE A 47 -2.77 3.13 23.54
CA PHE A 47 -1.54 3.83 23.17
C PHE A 47 -1.62 5.33 23.51
N ARG A 48 -2.68 6.00 23.06
CA ARG A 48 -2.90 7.42 23.33
C ARG A 48 -2.88 7.73 24.83
N ASP A 49 -3.62 6.97 25.62
CA ASP A 49 -3.76 7.21 27.05
C ASP A 49 -2.43 6.99 27.79
N THR A 50 -1.69 5.96 27.39
CA THR A 50 -0.36 5.64 27.95
C THR A 50 0.68 6.71 27.61
N PHE A 51 0.68 7.21 26.38
CA PHE A 51 1.70 8.14 25.87
C PHE A 51 1.20 9.59 25.74
N CYS A 52 0.11 9.95 26.42
CA CYS A 52 -0.56 11.24 26.22
C CYS A 52 0.36 12.45 26.45
N GLY A 53 1.31 12.36 27.40
CA GLY A 53 2.29 13.42 27.66
C GLY A 53 3.36 13.61 26.57
N TYR A 54 3.45 12.70 25.61
CA TYR A 54 4.43 12.74 24.51
C TYR A 54 3.80 13.13 23.16
N LEU A 55 2.48 13.00 23.00
CA LEU A 55 1.77 13.27 21.75
C LEU A 55 1.83 14.76 21.39
N GLY A 56 2.04 15.04 20.10
CA GLY A 56 2.13 16.41 19.57
C GLY A 56 3.45 17.12 19.83
N ASN A 57 4.41 16.46 20.51
CA ASN A 57 5.75 17.00 20.73
C ASN A 57 6.84 15.96 20.44
N THR A 58 6.91 14.89 21.25
CA THR A 58 7.88 13.80 21.01
C THR A 58 7.34 12.82 19.99
N ILE A 59 6.05 12.47 20.10
CA ILE A 59 5.33 11.65 19.12
C ILE A 59 4.53 12.61 18.24
N VAL A 60 5.11 12.97 17.09
CA VAL A 60 4.54 13.95 16.15
C VAL A 60 3.70 13.31 15.06
N GLU A 61 3.85 12.00 14.84
CA GLU A 61 3.13 11.27 13.80
C GLU A 61 2.72 9.87 14.28
N ILE A 62 1.53 9.44 13.86
CA ILE A 62 1.00 8.09 14.02
C ILE A 62 0.76 7.51 12.63
N GLN A 63 1.65 6.62 12.17
CA GLN A 63 1.44 5.85 10.95
C GLN A 63 0.51 4.66 11.25
N VAL A 64 -0.69 4.70 10.69
CA VAL A 64 -1.73 3.68 10.94
C VAL A 64 -1.54 2.53 9.95
N GLY A 65 -1.29 1.32 10.48
CA GLY A 65 -1.12 0.12 9.66
C GLY A 65 -2.44 -0.40 9.08
N LEU A 66 -2.52 -0.53 7.75
CA LEU A 66 -3.75 -0.86 7.01
C LEU A 66 -3.69 -2.22 6.28
N GLY A 67 -2.70 -3.05 6.61
CA GLY A 67 -2.50 -4.32 5.92
C GLY A 67 -1.12 -4.94 6.19
N PRO A 68 -0.71 -5.92 5.36
CA PRO A 68 0.62 -6.53 5.43
C PRO A 68 1.72 -5.45 5.35
N CYS A 69 2.76 -5.58 6.18
CA CYS A 69 3.82 -4.57 6.33
C CYS A 69 3.30 -3.17 6.74
N GLY A 70 2.09 -3.06 7.27
CA GLY A 70 1.43 -1.79 7.59
C GLY A 70 0.83 -1.06 6.38
N GLU A 71 0.97 -1.61 5.18
CA GLU A 71 0.60 -0.96 3.92
C GLU A 71 -0.88 -1.18 3.59
N LEU A 72 -1.53 -0.15 3.01
CA LEU A 72 -2.88 -0.28 2.45
C LEU A 72 -2.84 -1.09 1.15
N ARG A 73 -2.87 -2.41 1.27
CA ARG A 73 -2.93 -3.36 0.15
C ARG A 73 -3.36 -4.75 0.59
N TYR A 74 -3.58 -5.61 -0.38
CA TYR A 74 -3.66 -7.05 -0.17
C TYR A 74 -2.26 -7.71 -0.14
N PRO A 75 -2.12 -8.89 0.51
CA PRO A 75 -0.87 -9.64 0.51
C PRO A 75 -0.69 -10.45 -0.79
N SER A 76 -0.64 -9.78 -1.94
CA SER A 76 -0.66 -10.43 -3.27
C SER A 76 0.68 -10.99 -3.74
N TYR A 77 1.79 -10.63 -3.08
CA TYR A 77 3.15 -11.08 -3.40
C TYR A 77 3.92 -11.63 -2.18
N PRO A 78 3.40 -12.67 -1.49
CA PRO A 78 4.07 -13.22 -0.33
C PRO A 78 5.35 -13.96 -0.75
N GLU A 79 6.51 -13.46 -0.35
CA GLU A 79 7.81 -14.08 -0.62
C GLU A 79 8.03 -15.38 0.18
N ALA A 80 7.28 -15.55 1.27
CA ALA A 80 7.38 -16.71 2.14
C ALA A 80 7.28 -18.03 1.37
N ASN A 81 8.25 -18.91 1.63
CA ASN A 81 8.36 -20.25 1.04
C ASN A 81 8.42 -20.26 -0.50
N GLY A 82 8.84 -19.14 -1.12
CA GLY A 82 8.94 -19.02 -2.57
C GLY A 82 7.59 -19.08 -3.28
N THR A 83 6.50 -18.72 -2.59
CA THR A 83 5.14 -18.63 -3.18
C THR A 83 5.13 -17.66 -4.34
N TRP A 84 5.68 -16.47 -4.12
CA TRP A 84 5.92 -15.46 -5.12
C TRP A 84 7.42 -15.21 -5.28
N ARG A 85 7.81 -14.67 -6.43
CA ARG A 85 9.14 -14.06 -6.64
C ARG A 85 8.98 -12.92 -7.63
N PHE A 86 9.79 -11.88 -7.45
CA PHE A 86 9.85 -10.78 -8.40
C PHE A 86 10.24 -11.28 -9.81
N PRO A 87 9.61 -10.78 -10.89
CA PRO A 87 8.55 -9.77 -10.95
C PRO A 87 7.15 -10.38 -11.21
N GLY A 88 6.77 -11.48 -10.57
CA GLY A 88 5.48 -12.14 -10.87
C GLY A 88 4.24 -11.26 -10.61
N ILE A 89 3.13 -11.54 -11.31
CA ILE A 89 1.87 -10.78 -11.20
C ILE A 89 1.20 -10.82 -9.81
N GLY A 90 1.53 -11.80 -8.97
CA GLY A 90 0.83 -12.05 -7.71
C GLY A 90 -0.55 -12.72 -7.90
N GLU A 91 -1.35 -12.80 -6.84
CA GLU A 91 -2.73 -13.33 -6.91
C GLU A 91 -3.71 -12.50 -6.09
N PHE A 92 -4.97 -12.47 -6.53
CA PHE A 92 -6.07 -11.89 -5.76
C PHE A 92 -6.29 -12.63 -4.43
N GLN A 93 -6.42 -11.88 -3.34
CA GLN A 93 -6.45 -12.39 -1.96
C GLN A 93 -7.85 -12.35 -1.32
N CYS A 94 -8.90 -12.59 -2.11
CA CYS A 94 -10.30 -12.38 -1.72
C CYS A 94 -11.12 -13.67 -1.54
N TYR A 95 -10.47 -14.81 -1.28
CA TYR A 95 -11.13 -16.12 -1.26
C TYR A 95 -11.57 -16.59 0.14
N ASP A 96 -11.36 -15.78 1.18
CA ASP A 96 -11.94 -16.05 2.49
C ASP A 96 -13.48 -15.90 2.42
N LYS A 97 -14.19 -16.61 3.30
CA LYS A 97 -15.65 -16.67 3.22
C LYS A 97 -16.34 -15.30 3.34
N TYR A 98 -15.72 -14.33 4.00
CA TYR A 98 -16.31 -13.00 4.22
C TYR A 98 -16.21 -12.15 2.96
N MET A 99 -15.03 -12.12 2.34
CA MET A 99 -14.81 -11.50 1.04
C MET A 99 -15.68 -12.14 -0.04
N ARG A 100 -15.79 -13.48 -0.07
CA ARG A 100 -16.66 -14.19 -1.01
C ARG A 100 -18.14 -13.84 -0.84
N ALA A 101 -18.62 -13.70 0.40
CA ALA A 101 -20.00 -13.27 0.66
C ALA A 101 -20.24 -11.82 0.19
N SER A 102 -19.29 -10.92 0.43
CA SER A 102 -19.34 -9.54 -0.08
C SER A 102 -19.39 -9.50 -1.61
N LEU A 103 -18.52 -10.28 -2.29
CA LEU A 103 -18.50 -10.37 -3.75
C LEU A 103 -19.84 -10.88 -4.30
N GLN A 104 -20.41 -11.93 -3.69
CA GLN A 104 -21.69 -12.48 -4.09
C GLN A 104 -22.82 -11.44 -3.96
N GLN A 105 -22.82 -10.68 -2.87
CA GLN A 105 -23.80 -9.61 -2.67
C GLN A 105 -23.64 -8.48 -3.69
N ALA A 106 -22.41 -8.05 -3.96
CA ALA A 106 -22.12 -7.00 -4.95
C ALA A 106 -22.55 -7.44 -6.36
N ALA A 107 -22.32 -8.71 -6.71
CA ALA A 107 -22.69 -9.28 -8.00
C ALA A 107 -24.22 -9.36 -8.18
N ALA A 108 -24.94 -9.81 -7.15
CA ALA A 108 -26.40 -9.80 -7.15
C ALA A 108 -26.97 -8.37 -7.27
N ALA A 109 -26.38 -7.40 -6.57
CA ALA A 109 -26.79 -6.00 -6.66
C ALA A 109 -26.53 -5.38 -8.05
N ALA A 110 -25.51 -5.86 -8.77
CA ALA A 110 -25.24 -5.48 -10.14
C ALA A 110 -26.14 -6.18 -11.17
N GLY A 111 -27.00 -7.14 -10.76
CA GLY A 111 -27.83 -7.93 -11.67
C GLY A 111 -27.11 -9.09 -12.36
N HIS A 112 -25.90 -9.42 -11.90
CA HIS A 112 -25.00 -10.42 -12.48
C HIS A 112 -24.55 -11.45 -11.44
N GLU A 113 -25.46 -12.26 -10.91
CA GLU A 113 -25.15 -13.24 -9.86
C GLU A 113 -24.00 -14.20 -10.24
N GLU A 114 -23.83 -14.48 -11.54
CA GLU A 114 -22.75 -15.30 -12.07
C GLU A 114 -21.36 -14.73 -11.82
N TRP A 115 -21.21 -13.39 -11.73
CA TRP A 115 -19.96 -12.72 -11.40
C TRP A 115 -19.55 -12.93 -9.93
N GLY A 116 -20.50 -13.31 -9.08
CA GLY A 116 -20.31 -13.52 -7.65
C GLY A 116 -19.79 -14.90 -7.24
N ARG A 117 -19.62 -15.83 -8.19
CA ARG A 117 -19.26 -17.24 -7.90
C ARG A 117 -17.82 -17.40 -7.39
N GLY A 118 -16.95 -16.44 -7.67
CA GLY A 118 -15.56 -16.40 -7.22
C GLY A 118 -14.77 -15.30 -7.94
N GLY A 119 -13.49 -15.13 -7.57
CA GLY A 119 -12.58 -14.27 -8.33
C GLY A 119 -12.30 -14.80 -9.74
N PRO A 120 -11.65 -14.01 -10.62
CA PRO A 120 -11.46 -14.35 -12.02
C PRO A 120 -10.77 -15.70 -12.20
N HIS A 121 -11.37 -16.55 -13.02
CA HIS A 121 -10.93 -17.93 -13.22
C HIS A 121 -9.67 -18.04 -14.09
N ASP A 122 -9.34 -16.98 -14.82
CA ASP A 122 -8.26 -16.86 -15.80
C ASP A 122 -7.14 -15.89 -15.36
N ALA A 123 -7.11 -15.53 -14.07
CA ALA A 123 -6.10 -14.64 -13.46
C ALA A 123 -4.66 -15.21 -13.41
N GLY A 124 -4.50 -16.52 -13.65
CA GLY A 124 -3.20 -17.17 -13.51
C GLY A 124 -2.77 -17.35 -12.04
N GLU A 125 -1.46 -17.47 -11.84
CA GLU A 125 -0.79 -17.76 -10.57
C GLU A 125 0.35 -16.75 -10.28
N TYR A 126 0.78 -16.70 -9.01
CA TYR A 126 1.73 -15.70 -8.48
C TYR A 126 2.93 -15.32 -9.37
N LYS A 127 3.56 -16.31 -10.02
CA LYS A 127 4.86 -16.13 -10.71
C LYS A 127 4.74 -15.87 -12.21
N GLN A 128 3.52 -15.90 -12.75
CA GLN A 128 3.31 -15.70 -14.17
C GLN A 128 3.47 -14.22 -14.54
N PHE A 129 3.63 -13.98 -15.84
CA PHE A 129 3.60 -12.67 -16.46
C PHE A 129 2.20 -12.38 -17.01
N PRO A 130 1.84 -11.11 -17.22
CA PRO A 130 0.49 -10.75 -17.68
C PRO A 130 0.08 -11.48 -18.96
N GLU A 131 0.98 -11.59 -19.94
CA GLU A 131 0.71 -12.22 -21.25
C GLU A 131 0.50 -13.74 -21.17
N GLU A 132 0.86 -14.39 -20.06
CA GLU A 132 0.64 -15.82 -19.82
C GLU A 132 -0.75 -16.12 -19.23
N THR A 133 -1.57 -15.09 -19.00
CA THR A 133 -2.88 -15.21 -18.36
C THR A 133 -4.00 -14.80 -19.31
N GLY A 134 -5.20 -15.37 -19.12
CA GLY A 134 -6.39 -14.89 -19.83
C GLY A 134 -6.84 -13.53 -19.31
N PHE A 135 -6.69 -13.30 -18.01
CA PHE A 135 -7.19 -12.10 -17.35
C PHE A 135 -6.35 -10.88 -17.63
N PHE A 136 -5.01 -10.92 -17.49
CA PHE A 136 -4.14 -9.73 -17.46
C PHE A 136 -3.42 -9.42 -18.77
N ARG A 137 -3.47 -10.30 -19.77
CA ARG A 137 -2.86 -10.04 -21.09
C ARG A 137 -3.41 -8.75 -21.71
N ARG A 138 -2.72 -8.22 -22.73
CA ARG A 138 -2.99 -6.88 -23.31
C ARG A 138 -4.46 -6.49 -23.50
N ASP A 139 -5.30 -7.40 -23.99
CA ASP A 139 -6.74 -7.22 -24.22
C ASP A 139 -7.53 -8.37 -23.54
N GLY A 140 -7.11 -8.70 -22.31
CA GLY A 140 -7.67 -9.77 -21.48
C GLY A 140 -8.95 -9.38 -20.75
N THR A 141 -9.42 -10.30 -19.90
CA THR A 141 -10.67 -10.14 -19.14
C THR A 141 -10.66 -8.90 -18.23
N TRP A 142 -9.50 -8.39 -17.82
CA TRP A 142 -9.34 -7.18 -17.01
C TRP A 142 -10.00 -5.93 -17.59
N CYS A 143 -10.16 -5.84 -18.91
CA CYS A 143 -10.78 -4.70 -19.60
C CYS A 143 -12.18 -5.02 -20.18
N THR A 144 -12.86 -6.02 -19.62
CA THR A 144 -14.26 -6.35 -19.91
C THR A 144 -15.18 -5.77 -18.83
N GLU A 145 -16.49 -5.81 -19.04
CA GLU A 145 -17.47 -5.38 -18.03
C GLU A 145 -17.34 -6.16 -16.71
N TYR A 146 -17.12 -7.47 -16.79
CA TYR A 146 -16.83 -8.29 -15.61
C TYR A 146 -15.52 -7.88 -14.93
N GLY A 147 -14.47 -7.61 -15.72
CA GLY A 147 -13.19 -7.14 -15.20
C GLY A 147 -13.32 -5.82 -14.45
N ASP A 148 -14.03 -4.87 -15.03
CA ASP A 148 -14.31 -3.56 -14.43
C ASP A 148 -15.15 -3.69 -13.14
N PHE A 149 -16.16 -4.57 -13.14
CA PHE A 149 -16.93 -4.90 -11.94
C PHE A 149 -16.04 -5.48 -10.84
N PHE A 150 -15.27 -6.53 -11.14
CA PHE A 150 -14.48 -7.25 -10.15
C PHE A 150 -13.37 -6.36 -9.58
N LEU A 151 -12.64 -5.65 -10.43
CA LEU A 151 -11.56 -4.74 -10.00
C LEU A 151 -12.12 -3.52 -9.27
N GLY A 152 -13.29 -3.02 -9.67
CA GLY A 152 -14.02 -1.97 -8.97
C GLY A 152 -14.42 -2.39 -7.56
N TRP A 153 -14.99 -3.59 -7.41
CA TRP A 153 -15.32 -4.17 -6.10
C TRP A 153 -14.06 -4.40 -5.25
N TYR A 154 -13.03 -5.04 -5.81
CA TYR A 154 -11.83 -5.44 -5.07
C TYR A 154 -11.05 -4.22 -4.56
N SER A 155 -10.83 -3.22 -5.41
CA SER A 155 -10.20 -1.96 -4.99
C SER A 155 -11.10 -1.11 -4.09
N GLY A 156 -12.42 -1.14 -4.30
CA GLY A 156 -13.39 -0.47 -3.45
C GLY A 156 -13.37 -0.99 -2.01
N MET A 157 -13.33 -2.31 -1.82
CA MET A 157 -13.22 -2.95 -0.52
C MET A 157 -11.97 -2.49 0.25
N LEU A 158 -10.83 -2.34 -0.45
CA LEU A 158 -9.59 -1.81 0.14
C LEU A 158 -9.72 -0.33 0.54
N LEU A 159 -10.33 0.51 -0.30
CA LEU A 159 -10.57 1.92 0.00
C LEU A 159 -11.48 2.10 1.22
N GLU A 160 -12.55 1.32 1.31
CA GLU A 160 -13.46 1.37 2.46
C GLU A 160 -12.79 0.89 3.75
N HIS A 161 -11.91 -0.11 3.66
CA HIS A 161 -11.10 -0.56 4.81
C HIS A 161 -10.22 0.57 5.34
N GLY A 162 -9.44 1.21 4.44
CA GLY A 162 -8.61 2.35 4.80
C GLY A 162 -9.43 3.48 5.44
N ASP A 163 -10.59 3.80 4.85
CA ASP A 163 -11.50 4.82 5.36
C ASP A 163 -12.02 4.51 6.78
N ARG A 164 -12.44 3.26 7.04
CA ARG A 164 -12.93 2.83 8.37
C ARG A 164 -11.85 2.87 9.44
N VAL A 165 -10.66 2.33 9.14
CA VAL A 165 -9.56 2.27 10.11
C VAL A 165 -9.05 3.68 10.42
N LEU A 166 -8.87 4.52 9.40
CA LEU A 166 -8.44 5.90 9.59
C LEU A 166 -9.50 6.76 10.28
N ALA A 167 -10.79 6.54 10.03
CA ALA A 167 -11.85 7.19 10.80
C ALA A 167 -11.75 6.87 12.31
N ALA A 168 -11.47 5.60 12.64
CA ALA A 168 -11.26 5.18 14.02
C ALA A 168 -9.99 5.81 14.62
N ALA A 169 -8.90 5.90 13.86
CA ALA A 169 -7.66 6.54 14.29
C ALA A 169 -7.85 8.04 14.53
N GLU A 170 -8.50 8.73 13.57
CA GLU A 170 -8.85 10.14 13.67
C GLU A 170 -9.66 10.41 14.93
N ALA A 171 -10.69 9.62 15.20
CA ALA A 171 -11.51 9.77 16.41
C ALA A 171 -10.70 9.59 17.71
N VAL A 172 -9.65 8.76 17.70
CA VAL A 172 -8.80 8.54 18.88
C VAL A 172 -7.80 9.67 19.09
N PHE A 173 -7.09 10.08 18.03
CA PHE A 173 -5.96 10.99 18.11
C PHE A 173 -6.29 12.47 17.82
N ARG A 174 -7.55 12.78 17.48
CA ARG A 174 -8.00 14.16 17.30
C ARG A 174 -7.67 15.02 18.53
N GLY A 175 -7.04 16.17 18.27
CA GLY A 175 -6.69 17.13 19.32
C GLY A 175 -5.41 16.80 20.10
N THR A 176 -4.72 15.71 19.77
CA THR A 176 -3.43 15.37 20.42
C THR A 176 -2.24 16.13 19.83
N GLY A 177 -2.40 16.73 18.65
CA GLY A 177 -1.34 17.42 17.91
C GLY A 177 -0.46 16.50 17.05
N ALA A 178 -0.59 15.17 17.19
CA ALA A 178 0.09 14.22 16.31
C ALA A 178 -0.63 14.13 14.94
N ALA A 179 0.13 14.12 13.87
CA ALA A 179 -0.36 13.86 12.51
C ALA A 179 -0.72 12.38 12.34
N LEU A 180 -1.65 12.09 11.45
CA LEU A 180 -1.92 10.72 10.99
C LEU A 180 -1.25 10.51 9.64
N SER A 181 -0.75 9.31 9.40
CA SER A 181 -0.28 8.89 8.08
C SER A 181 -0.70 7.46 7.78
N ALA A 182 -0.69 7.11 6.49
CA ALA A 182 -0.97 5.78 5.99
C ALA A 182 0.00 5.44 4.87
N LYS A 183 0.49 4.19 4.88
CA LYS A 183 1.48 3.72 3.92
C LYS A 183 0.81 3.10 2.70
N VAL A 184 1.27 3.48 1.50
CA VAL A 184 0.83 2.94 0.21
C VAL A 184 2.05 2.34 -0.49
N ALA A 185 1.91 1.10 -0.98
CA ALA A 185 3.03 0.35 -1.54
C ALA A 185 3.35 0.79 -2.99
N GLY A 186 4.64 0.90 -3.30
CA GLY A 186 5.17 1.15 -4.63
C GLY A 186 5.26 -0.12 -5.48
N ILE A 187 4.15 -0.51 -6.11
CA ILE A 187 4.11 -1.70 -6.98
C ILE A 187 4.57 -1.32 -8.38
N HIS A 188 5.89 -1.30 -8.58
CA HIS A 188 6.47 -0.73 -9.80
C HIS A 188 6.63 -1.72 -10.96
N TRP A 189 6.58 -3.04 -10.72
CA TRP A 189 6.69 -4.05 -11.78
C TRP A 189 5.38 -4.21 -12.54
N HIS A 190 5.49 -4.59 -13.81
CA HIS A 190 4.39 -4.62 -14.78
C HIS A 190 3.66 -3.27 -15.01
N TYR A 191 4.13 -2.17 -14.42
CA TYR A 191 3.55 -0.83 -14.61
C TYR A 191 3.53 -0.39 -16.09
N ARG A 192 4.49 -0.84 -16.91
CA ARG A 192 4.52 -0.53 -18.35
C ARG A 192 3.55 -1.38 -19.19
N THR A 193 2.91 -2.39 -18.61
CA THR A 193 1.88 -3.19 -19.29
C THR A 193 0.55 -2.43 -19.31
N ARG A 194 -0.44 -2.86 -20.11
CA ARG A 194 -1.74 -2.18 -20.13
C ARG A 194 -2.58 -2.44 -18.89
N SER A 195 -2.47 -3.66 -18.37
CA SER A 195 -3.26 -4.14 -17.23
C SER A 195 -2.69 -3.71 -15.89
N HIS A 196 -1.38 -3.41 -15.80
CA HIS A 196 -0.73 -3.11 -14.52
C HIS A 196 -0.96 -4.24 -13.49
N ALA A 197 -0.84 -5.49 -13.94
CA ALA A 197 -1.33 -6.68 -13.23
C ALA A 197 -0.97 -6.76 -11.74
N ALA A 198 0.26 -6.38 -11.37
CA ALA A 198 0.70 -6.41 -9.98
C ALA A 198 0.00 -5.37 -9.10
N GLU A 199 -0.27 -4.18 -9.63
CA GLU A 199 -1.06 -3.15 -8.95
C GLU A 199 -2.50 -3.65 -8.74
N LEU A 200 -3.09 -4.28 -9.77
CA LEU A 200 -4.44 -4.85 -9.69
C LEU A 200 -4.56 -5.92 -8.61
N THR A 201 -3.62 -6.88 -8.53
CA THR A 201 -3.64 -7.92 -7.49
C THR A 201 -3.37 -7.36 -6.10
N ALA A 202 -2.57 -6.29 -5.98
CA ALA A 202 -2.36 -5.57 -4.71
C ALA A 202 -3.59 -4.77 -4.25
N GLY A 203 -4.58 -4.56 -5.13
CA GLY A 203 -5.83 -3.84 -4.86
C GLY A 203 -5.84 -2.41 -5.37
N TYR A 204 -4.78 -1.95 -6.03
CA TYR A 204 -4.74 -0.67 -6.73
C TYR A 204 -5.29 -0.87 -8.13
N TYR A 205 -6.53 -0.45 -8.38
CA TYR A 205 -7.12 -0.53 -9.70
C TYR A 205 -6.58 0.58 -10.63
N ASN A 206 -5.26 0.61 -10.76
CA ASN A 206 -4.52 1.43 -11.70
C ASN A 206 -4.42 0.68 -13.02
N THR A 207 -4.65 1.36 -14.13
CA THR A 207 -4.43 0.80 -15.47
C THR A 207 -3.95 1.92 -16.37
N ARG A 208 -3.59 1.60 -17.61
CA ARG A 208 -3.23 2.62 -18.61
C ARG A 208 -4.30 3.72 -18.83
N ARG A 209 -5.56 3.47 -18.46
CA ARG A 209 -6.69 4.41 -18.68
C ARG A 209 -7.36 4.89 -17.39
N ARG A 210 -6.94 4.39 -16.23
CA ARG A 210 -7.59 4.67 -14.95
C ARG A 210 -6.54 4.96 -13.89
N ASP A 211 -6.63 6.10 -13.23
CA ASP A 211 -5.79 6.41 -12.09
C ASP A 211 -6.30 5.69 -10.84
N GLY A 212 -5.56 4.66 -10.42
CA GLY A 212 -5.88 3.89 -9.21
C GLY A 212 -5.51 4.58 -7.90
N TYR A 213 -4.62 5.58 -7.94
CA TYR A 213 -4.09 6.28 -6.76
C TYR A 213 -4.87 7.54 -6.41
N ALA A 214 -5.51 8.19 -7.39
CA ALA A 214 -6.41 9.32 -7.17
C ALA A 214 -7.48 9.05 -6.07
N PRO A 215 -8.25 7.94 -6.09
CA PRO A 215 -9.22 7.67 -5.03
C PRO A 215 -8.59 7.37 -3.67
N VAL A 216 -7.37 6.79 -3.64
CA VAL A 216 -6.60 6.57 -2.40
C VAL A 216 -6.22 7.92 -1.79
N ALA A 217 -5.60 8.80 -2.57
CA ALA A 217 -5.21 10.14 -2.13
C ALA A 217 -6.42 10.95 -1.63
N ALA A 218 -7.55 10.88 -2.35
CA ALA A 218 -8.79 11.54 -1.93
C ALA A 218 -9.33 10.98 -0.60
N MET A 219 -9.25 9.66 -0.37
CA MET A 219 -9.65 9.05 0.89
C MET A 219 -8.76 9.51 2.05
N LEU A 220 -7.43 9.52 1.87
CA LEU A 220 -6.49 9.99 2.88
C LEU A 220 -6.69 11.48 3.20
N ALA A 221 -6.91 12.32 2.17
CA ALA A 221 -7.23 13.74 2.35
C ALA A 221 -8.47 13.94 3.23
N ARG A 222 -9.55 13.19 2.97
CA ARG A 222 -10.78 13.27 3.78
C ARG A 222 -10.56 12.90 5.24
N ARG A 223 -9.60 12.01 5.53
CA ARG A 223 -9.25 11.56 6.88
C ARG A 223 -8.14 12.38 7.54
N GLY A 224 -7.64 13.42 6.86
CA GLY A 224 -6.54 14.23 7.35
C GLY A 224 -5.23 13.44 7.54
N ALA A 225 -5.08 12.32 6.81
CA ALA A 225 -3.91 11.46 6.89
C ALA A 225 -2.93 11.79 5.77
N VAL A 226 -1.63 11.85 6.08
CA VAL A 226 -0.54 11.98 5.11
C VAL A 226 -0.38 10.67 4.33
N LEU A 227 -0.19 10.77 3.02
CA LEU A 227 0.14 9.63 2.16
C LEU A 227 1.64 9.38 2.26
N ASN A 228 2.04 8.25 2.83
CA ASN A 228 3.43 7.82 2.83
C ASN A 228 3.65 6.76 1.73
N PHE A 229 4.56 7.02 0.79
CA PHE A 229 4.76 6.19 -0.39
C PHE A 229 6.18 5.61 -0.49
N THR A 230 6.29 4.34 -0.83
CA THR A 230 7.59 3.66 -1.02
C THR A 230 8.13 3.79 -2.45
N CYS A 231 9.37 3.32 -2.69
CA CYS A 231 10.07 3.29 -3.99
C CYS A 231 10.56 4.63 -4.53
N MET A 232 10.67 5.68 -3.70
CA MET A 232 11.12 6.98 -4.17
C MET A 232 12.61 7.02 -4.56
N GLU A 233 13.41 6.05 -4.12
CA GLU A 233 14.83 5.94 -4.40
C GLU A 233 15.15 5.21 -5.72
N MET A 234 14.15 4.53 -6.30
CA MET A 234 14.34 3.64 -7.45
C MET A 234 14.35 4.41 -8.78
N ARG A 235 15.18 3.93 -9.72
CA ARG A 235 15.21 4.42 -11.11
C ARG A 235 14.78 3.34 -12.09
N ASP A 236 14.16 3.74 -13.20
CA ASP A 236 13.72 2.83 -14.26
C ASP A 236 14.90 2.06 -14.87
N GLU A 237 16.05 2.71 -15.04
CA GLU A 237 17.27 2.12 -15.63
C GLU A 237 17.91 1.01 -14.78
N GLN A 238 17.58 0.96 -13.48
CA GLN A 238 18.09 -0.04 -12.54
C GLN A 238 17.21 -1.30 -12.50
N GLN A 239 16.08 -1.30 -13.21
CA GLN A 239 15.13 -2.38 -13.19
C GLN A 239 15.37 -3.35 -14.34
N PRO A 240 15.14 -4.66 -14.16
CA PRO A 240 15.28 -5.62 -15.25
C PRO A 240 14.21 -5.38 -16.32
N GLU A 241 14.64 -5.33 -17.58
CA GLU A 241 13.79 -4.99 -18.73
C GLU A 241 12.52 -5.87 -18.81
N HIS A 242 12.67 -7.17 -18.57
CA HIS A 242 11.57 -8.14 -18.65
C HIS A 242 10.46 -7.88 -17.63
N ALA A 243 10.74 -7.20 -16.52
CA ALA A 243 9.74 -6.93 -15.47
C ALA A 243 8.73 -5.85 -15.87
N GLY A 244 9.02 -5.05 -16.90
CA GLY A 244 8.16 -3.94 -17.31
C GLY A 244 8.00 -2.88 -16.23
N CYS A 245 9.04 -2.66 -15.42
CA CYS A 245 9.01 -1.74 -14.30
C CYS A 245 8.96 -0.27 -14.74
N SER A 246 8.34 0.58 -13.92
CA SER A 246 8.55 2.03 -14.00
C SER A 246 8.32 2.76 -12.67
N PRO A 247 9.20 2.58 -11.67
CA PRO A 247 9.08 3.29 -10.40
C PRO A 247 9.03 4.83 -10.56
N GLU A 248 9.73 5.40 -11.55
CA GLU A 248 9.75 6.85 -11.74
C GLU A 248 8.44 7.41 -12.29
N GLN A 249 7.74 6.64 -13.14
CA GLN A 249 6.40 7.02 -13.60
C GLN A 249 5.37 6.85 -12.48
N LEU A 250 5.50 5.77 -11.71
CA LEU A 250 4.64 5.49 -10.58
C LEU A 250 4.72 6.62 -9.52
N VAL A 251 5.92 7.01 -9.09
CA VAL A 251 6.11 8.12 -8.14
C VAL A 251 5.53 9.42 -8.68
N ARG A 252 5.71 9.72 -9.98
CA ARG A 252 5.10 10.90 -10.62
C ARG A 252 3.57 10.86 -10.59
N GLN A 253 2.97 9.70 -10.85
CA GLN A 253 1.52 9.52 -10.79
C GLN A 253 1.00 9.74 -9.37
N VAL A 254 1.59 9.10 -8.37
CA VAL A 254 1.17 9.24 -6.96
C VAL A 254 1.33 10.67 -6.47
N ARG A 255 2.43 11.35 -6.83
CA ARG A 255 2.62 12.77 -6.53
C ARG A 255 1.54 13.65 -7.16
N SER A 256 1.18 13.38 -8.42
CA SER A 256 0.08 14.10 -9.10
C SER A 256 -1.26 13.87 -8.40
N ALA A 257 -1.56 12.63 -8.01
CA ALA A 257 -2.77 12.28 -7.27
C ALA A 257 -2.82 12.97 -5.89
N ALA A 258 -1.70 12.96 -5.15
CA ALA A 258 -1.58 13.62 -3.85
C ALA A 258 -1.82 15.12 -3.96
N ARG A 259 -1.20 15.77 -4.97
CA ARG A 259 -1.38 17.19 -5.26
C ARG A 259 -2.84 17.53 -5.60
N ALA A 260 -3.46 16.74 -6.47
CA ALA A 260 -4.86 16.95 -6.87
C ALA A 260 -5.82 16.83 -5.68
N ALA A 261 -5.56 15.89 -4.76
CA ALA A 261 -6.35 15.70 -3.54
C ALA A 261 -5.99 16.66 -2.40
N ARG A 262 -4.91 17.43 -2.53
CA ARG A 262 -4.33 18.28 -1.46
C ARG A 262 -4.00 17.51 -0.19
N VAL A 263 -3.52 16.29 -0.34
CA VAL A 263 -3.00 15.47 0.77
C VAL A 263 -1.50 15.66 0.87
N GLY A 264 -0.97 15.65 2.11
CA GLY A 264 0.47 15.63 2.32
C GLY A 264 1.09 14.36 1.73
N LEU A 265 2.26 14.48 1.12
CA LEU A 265 3.04 13.36 0.61
C LEU A 265 4.33 13.25 1.43
N ALA A 266 4.51 12.08 2.04
CA ALA A 266 5.74 11.62 2.65
C ALA A 266 6.31 10.45 1.82
N GLY A 267 7.59 10.14 2.03
CA GLY A 267 8.26 9.07 1.29
C GLY A 267 9.10 8.15 2.14
N GLU A 268 9.25 6.93 1.66
CA GLU A 268 10.12 5.90 2.20
C GLU A 268 10.95 5.25 1.08
N ASN A 269 12.17 4.80 1.38
CA ASN A 269 12.90 3.91 0.48
C ASN A 269 12.29 2.50 0.54
N ALA A 270 12.23 1.82 -0.61
CA ALA A 270 11.79 0.43 -0.68
C ALA A 270 12.92 -0.58 -0.44
N LEU A 271 14.14 -0.27 -0.88
CA LEU A 271 15.33 -1.08 -0.67
C LEU A 271 16.37 -0.32 0.15
N GLU A 272 17.25 -1.06 0.84
CA GLU A 272 18.38 -0.50 1.57
C GLU A 272 19.41 0.09 0.62
N ARG A 273 19.27 1.39 0.34
CA ARG A 273 20.21 2.15 -0.48
C ARG A 273 20.65 3.42 0.24
N TYR A 274 21.97 3.55 0.38
CA TYR A 274 22.62 4.63 1.15
C TYR A 274 23.62 5.43 0.32
N ASP A 275 23.58 5.29 -1.00
CA ASP A 275 24.47 5.97 -1.93
C ASP A 275 23.87 7.27 -2.49
N GLU A 276 24.73 8.16 -2.98
CA GLU A 276 24.35 9.49 -3.50
C GLU A 276 23.29 9.43 -4.61
N ALA A 277 23.32 8.40 -5.47
CA ALA A 277 22.36 8.29 -6.56
C ALA A 277 20.94 8.02 -6.07
N ALA A 278 20.80 7.25 -4.99
CA ALA A 278 19.53 7.00 -4.30
C ALA A 278 19.01 8.28 -3.61
N PHE A 279 19.86 9.01 -2.88
CA PHE A 279 19.46 10.27 -2.25
C PHE A 279 19.06 11.35 -3.25
N ALA A 280 19.80 11.46 -4.36
CA ALA A 280 19.45 12.36 -5.46
C ALA A 280 18.09 11.97 -6.08
N GLN A 281 17.81 10.66 -6.23
CA GLN A 281 16.54 10.20 -6.77
C GLN A 281 15.37 10.52 -5.84
N VAL A 282 15.55 10.31 -4.53
CA VAL A 282 14.55 10.70 -3.51
C VAL A 282 14.19 12.17 -3.68
N TYR A 283 15.17 13.06 -3.81
CA TYR A 283 14.91 14.48 -4.02
C TYR A 283 14.11 14.78 -5.29
N VAL A 284 14.44 14.13 -6.42
CA VAL A 284 13.70 14.29 -7.68
C VAL A 284 12.27 13.77 -7.56
N GLY A 285 12.08 12.62 -6.90
CA GLY A 285 10.76 12.05 -6.60
C GLY A 285 9.94 12.96 -5.68
N TYR A 286 10.59 13.59 -4.72
CA TYR A 286 9.98 14.33 -3.62
C TYR A 286 9.65 15.80 -3.96
N ILE A 287 10.56 16.51 -4.63
CA ILE A 287 10.41 17.95 -4.94
C ILE A 287 9.90 18.18 -6.36
N GLY A 288 10.17 17.25 -7.28
CA GLY A 288 9.85 17.44 -8.69
C GLY A 288 10.62 18.61 -9.33
N PRO A 289 10.35 18.95 -10.60
CA PRO A 289 10.89 20.18 -11.19
C PRO A 289 10.37 21.40 -10.42
N ALA A 290 11.19 22.46 -10.35
CA ALA A 290 10.94 23.69 -9.61
C ALA A 290 9.79 24.54 -10.19
N ASP A 291 8.58 24.01 -10.25
CA ASP A 291 7.38 24.71 -10.70
C ASP A 291 6.59 25.23 -9.50
N GLY A 292 7.16 26.22 -8.80
CA GLY A 292 6.43 27.15 -7.92
C GLY A 292 5.47 26.54 -6.88
N ASP A 293 5.80 25.39 -6.31
CA ASP A 293 4.82 24.54 -5.61
C ASP A 293 4.43 25.04 -4.21
N GLN A 294 3.12 24.94 -3.90
CA GLN A 294 2.52 25.35 -2.62
C GLN A 294 2.39 24.21 -1.59
N ILE A 295 2.71 22.96 -1.97
CA ILE A 295 2.71 21.84 -1.04
C ILE A 295 4.13 21.70 -0.50
N LYS A 296 4.34 22.12 0.75
CA LYS A 296 5.57 21.79 1.46
C LYS A 296 5.63 20.27 1.61
N PRO A 297 6.71 19.62 1.17
CA PRO A 297 6.88 18.19 1.39
C PRO A 297 6.81 17.88 2.89
N ALA A 298 6.07 16.83 3.28
CA ALA A 298 5.78 16.53 4.68
C ALA A 298 7.03 16.03 5.42
N ASP A 299 7.54 14.81 5.12
CA ASP A 299 8.85 14.28 5.54
C ASP A 299 9.28 13.07 4.65
N PHE A 300 10.60 12.77 4.55
CA PHE A 300 11.09 11.48 4.02
C PHE A 300 11.69 10.65 5.15
N PHE A 301 11.27 9.39 5.22
CA PHE A 301 11.66 8.39 6.21
C PHE A 301 12.69 7.44 5.59
N LEU A 302 13.91 7.42 6.13
CA LEU A 302 14.90 6.42 5.75
C LEU A 302 14.65 5.15 6.58
N LEU A 303 14.24 4.09 5.89
CA LEU A 303 13.84 2.80 6.47
C LEU A 303 15.03 1.84 6.57
N PHE A 304 15.17 1.23 7.75
CA PHE A 304 16.13 0.18 8.08
C PHE A 304 15.37 -1.09 8.44
N PRO A 305 15.37 -2.12 7.57
CA PRO A 305 14.65 -3.37 7.80
C PRO A 305 15.11 -4.12 9.06
N GLU A 306 16.36 -3.92 9.47
CA GLU A 306 16.93 -4.56 10.66
C GLU A 306 17.71 -3.57 11.53
N LYS A 307 17.66 -3.76 12.86
CA LYS A 307 18.46 -2.99 13.80
C LYS A 307 19.97 -3.06 13.50
N SER A 308 20.45 -4.19 12.97
CA SER A 308 21.82 -4.39 12.49
C SER A 308 22.20 -3.37 11.41
N THR A 309 21.33 -3.19 10.41
CA THR A 309 21.52 -2.25 9.29
C THR A 309 21.48 -0.80 9.75
N PHE A 310 20.60 -0.48 10.70
CA PHE A 310 20.60 0.83 11.37
C PHE A 310 21.95 1.11 12.04
N HIS A 311 22.46 0.18 12.84
CA HIS A 311 23.76 0.38 13.48
C HIS A 311 24.90 0.52 12.47
N ALA A 312 24.94 -0.35 11.45
CA ALA A 312 25.96 -0.32 10.41
C ALA A 312 25.99 1.03 9.68
N TYR A 313 24.82 1.59 9.36
CA TYR A 313 24.70 2.89 8.72
C TYR A 313 25.43 3.99 9.49
N PHE A 314 25.27 4.06 10.81
CA PHE A 314 25.89 5.09 11.66
C PHE A 314 27.37 4.83 12.00
N THR A 315 27.88 3.63 11.75
CA THR A 315 29.26 3.26 12.07
C THR A 315 30.19 3.18 10.86
N GLU A 316 29.64 3.10 9.66
CA GLU A 316 30.38 3.01 8.40
C GLU A 316 30.37 4.33 7.63
N SER A 317 31.05 4.37 6.47
CA SER A 317 31.14 5.54 5.59
C SER A 317 29.78 6.04 5.07
N ASN A 318 28.71 5.25 5.19
CA ASN A 318 27.37 5.61 4.74
C ASN A 318 26.81 6.84 5.49
N TYR A 319 27.10 6.98 6.79
CA TYR A 319 26.72 8.18 7.53
C TYR A 319 27.53 9.42 7.12
N ASP A 320 28.76 9.24 6.63
CA ASP A 320 29.55 10.34 6.09
C ASP A 320 28.94 10.89 4.80
N ILE A 321 28.41 10.02 3.93
CA ILE A 321 27.66 10.42 2.72
C ILE A 321 26.45 11.28 3.13
N TYR A 322 25.64 10.81 4.07
CA TYR A 322 24.50 11.59 4.58
C TYR A 322 24.91 12.94 5.20
N LYS A 323 26.01 12.96 5.96
CA LYS A 323 26.54 14.20 6.54
C LYS A 323 27.06 15.18 5.49
N GLN A 324 27.44 14.74 4.30
CA GLN A 324 28.00 15.60 3.27
C GLN A 324 26.97 15.98 2.21
N ASP A 325 25.94 15.15 2.01
CA ASP A 325 24.89 15.38 1.03
C ASP A 325 23.80 16.33 1.58
N ALA A 326 23.81 17.58 1.08
CA ALA A 326 22.81 18.59 1.40
C ALA A 326 21.38 18.18 0.98
N THR A 327 21.27 17.39 -0.07
CA THR A 327 20.02 16.82 -0.59
C THR A 327 19.44 15.84 0.41
N ALA A 328 20.28 14.90 0.87
CA ALA A 328 19.89 13.88 1.85
C ALA A 328 19.40 14.52 3.15
N LYS A 329 20.09 15.55 3.65
CA LYS A 329 19.67 16.33 4.84
C LYS A 329 18.39 17.14 4.65
N THR A 330 18.08 17.52 3.41
CA THR A 330 16.85 18.27 3.10
C THR A 330 15.63 17.36 3.13
N CYS A 331 15.78 16.13 2.64
CA CYS A 331 14.72 15.16 2.50
C CYS A 331 14.55 14.28 3.75
N ILE A 332 15.63 13.65 4.22
CA ILE A 332 15.58 12.66 5.30
C ILE A 332 15.55 13.38 6.64
N ARG A 333 14.41 13.26 7.32
CA ARG A 333 14.20 13.88 8.64
C ARG A 333 13.86 12.89 9.73
N THR A 334 13.60 11.64 9.35
CA THR A 334 13.28 10.56 10.30
C THR A 334 13.94 9.26 9.85
N PHE A 335 14.46 8.52 10.82
CA PHE A 335 15.02 7.18 10.63
C PHE A 335 14.03 6.18 11.24
N GLN A 336 13.60 5.19 10.47
CA GLN A 336 12.64 4.18 10.90
C GLN A 336 13.32 2.81 10.95
N ILE A 337 13.19 2.14 12.10
CA ILE A 337 13.66 0.76 12.35
C ILE A 337 12.44 -0.14 12.50
#